data_AF-A0A4C1YZY7-F1
#
_entry.id   AF-A0A4C1YZY7-F1
#
_cell.length_a   1.000
_cell.length_b   1.000
_cell.length_c   1.000
_cell.angle_alpha   90.00
_cell.angle_beta   90.00
_cell.angle_gamma   90.00
#
_symmetry.space_group_name_H-M   'P 1'
#
loop_
_entity.id
_entity.type
_entity.pdbx_description
1 polymer ?
#
loop_
_entity_poly.entity_id
_entity_poly.type
_entity_poly.pdbx_seq_one_letter_code
_entity_poly.pdbx_strand_id
1 'polypeptide(L)'
;MLTPFEKQRRLQTSKDFLKLVGDNIDEICDRIVTVVKPGFVNTIRNLNRSPCNGRKKEKGRRRNSRHERQSCRRTWKLLRGVLFLQDNASVHTARVSRQALKDTGFSEIDHPPYSPDLAPSDYFLFSNLKKELRGRRFVDDNQMKMAVESHFHCKEMEYFLGGLKALYTRCEKCISLEGDYIEK
;
A
#
# COMPACT_ATOMS: atom_id res chain seq x y z
N MET A 1 21.53 11.83 -8.75
CA MET A 1 21.91 11.00 -9.92
C MET A 1 22.15 9.60 -9.39
N LEU A 2 21.53 8.58 -9.97
CA LEU A 2 21.68 7.18 -9.51
C LEU A 2 23.05 6.63 -9.90
N THR A 3 23.65 5.85 -9.01
CA THR A 3 24.86 5.07 -9.30
C THR A 3 24.53 3.92 -10.26
N PRO A 4 25.50 3.42 -11.06
CA PRO A 4 25.28 2.28 -11.95
C PRO A 4 24.74 1.04 -11.21
N PHE A 5 25.19 0.82 -9.98
CA PHE A 5 24.72 -0.29 -9.14
C PHE A 5 23.23 -0.15 -8.76
N GLU A 6 22.79 1.06 -8.40
CA GLU A 6 21.39 1.33 -8.07
C GLU A 6 20.48 1.16 -9.30
N LYS A 7 20.92 1.63 -10.47
CA LYS A 7 20.19 1.41 -11.74
C LYS A 7 20.03 -0.08 -12.03
N GLN A 8 21.11 -0.86 -11.87
CA GLN A 8 21.06 -2.31 -12.08
C GLN A 8 20.11 -3.01 -11.10
N ARG A 9 20.11 -2.61 -9.81
CA ARG A 9 19.18 -3.15 -8.80
C ARG A 9 17.73 -2.81 -9.16
N ARG A 10 17.45 -1.59 -9.62
CA ARG A 10 16.12 -1.18 -10.10
C ARG A 10 15.66 -2.01 -11.29
N LEU A 11 16.55 -2.21 -12.26
CA LEU A 11 16.29 -3.02 -13.45
C LEU A 11 15.96 -4.47 -13.09
N GLN A 12 16.79 -5.07 -12.23
CA GLN A 12 16.59 -6.46 -11.80
C GLN A 12 15.28 -6.63 -11.04
N THR A 13 15.00 -5.74 -10.09
CA THR A 13 13.77 -5.80 -9.28
C THR A 13 12.52 -5.63 -10.15
N SER A 14 12.58 -4.74 -11.16
CA SER A 14 11.48 -4.55 -12.11
C SER A 14 11.24 -5.80 -12.96
N LYS A 15 12.30 -6.46 -13.44
CA LYS A 15 12.20 -7.72 -14.18
C LYS A 15 11.64 -8.85 -13.31
N ASP A 16 12.11 -8.97 -12.07
CA ASP A 16 11.64 -9.98 -11.13
C ASP A 16 10.18 -9.77 -10.77
N PHE A 17 9.74 -8.52 -10.61
CA PHE A 17 8.34 -8.18 -10.41
C PHE A 17 7.48 -8.54 -11.63
N LEU A 18 7.88 -8.17 -12.85
CA LEU A 18 7.13 -8.53 -14.05
C LEU A 18 7.04 -10.06 -14.24
N LYS A 19 8.12 -10.79 -13.92
CA LYS A 19 8.13 -12.26 -13.95
C LYS A 19 7.20 -12.87 -12.89
N LEU A 20 7.10 -12.25 -11.71
CA LEU A 20 6.17 -12.65 -10.66
C LEU A 20 4.72 -12.41 -11.10
N VAL A 21 4.47 -11.30 -11.78
CA VAL A 21 3.13 -10.91 -12.27
C VAL A 21 2.66 -11.80 -13.43
N GLY A 22 3.54 -12.13 -14.38
CA GLY A 22 3.17 -12.89 -15.58
C GLY A 22 1.99 -12.23 -16.33
N ASP A 23 1.05 -13.05 -16.80
CA ASP A 23 -0.09 -12.57 -17.62
C ASP A 23 -1.33 -12.15 -16.80
N ASN A 24 -1.36 -12.41 -15.50
CA ASN A 24 -2.55 -12.23 -14.64
C ASN A 24 -2.37 -11.09 -13.62
N ILE A 25 -2.27 -9.86 -14.13
CA ILE A 25 -2.08 -8.64 -13.33
C ILE A 25 -3.17 -8.50 -12.26
N ASP A 26 -4.43 -8.72 -12.62
CA ASP A 26 -5.57 -8.53 -11.70
C ASP A 26 -5.53 -9.49 -10.50
N GLU A 27 -5.16 -10.76 -10.73
CA GLU A 27 -5.08 -11.77 -9.67
C GLU A 27 -3.96 -11.44 -8.66
N ILE A 28 -2.85 -10.89 -9.15
CA ILE A 28 -1.68 -10.57 -8.33
C ILE A 28 -1.85 -9.24 -7.63
N CYS A 29 -2.46 -8.25 -8.27
CA CYS A 29 -2.84 -7.01 -7.60
C CYS A 29 -3.74 -7.27 -6.39
N ASP A 30 -4.64 -8.25 -6.46
CA ASP A 30 -5.49 -8.66 -5.34
C ASP A 30 -4.75 -9.36 -4.19
N ARG A 31 -3.50 -9.80 -4.42
CA ARG A 31 -2.63 -10.44 -3.41
C ARG A 31 -1.60 -9.49 -2.82
N ILE A 32 -1.33 -8.36 -3.47
CA ILE A 32 -0.33 -7.39 -3.03
C ILE A 32 -0.88 -6.56 -1.87
N VAL A 33 -0.15 -6.56 -0.76
CA VAL A 33 -0.35 -5.67 0.38
C VAL A 33 0.80 -4.69 0.41
N THR A 34 0.47 -3.40 0.38
CA THR A 34 1.43 -2.31 0.56
C THR A 34 1.23 -1.71 1.96
N VAL A 35 2.32 -1.50 2.71
CA VAL A 35 2.25 -0.85 4.02
C VAL A 35 3.00 0.47 3.99
N VAL A 36 2.39 1.47 4.61
CA VAL A 36 2.93 2.81 4.77
C VAL A 36 3.02 3.13 6.26
N LYS A 37 4.23 3.00 6.83
CA LYS A 37 4.56 3.23 8.26
C LYS A 37 3.71 2.41 9.25
N PRO A 38 4.19 2.17 10.48
CA PRO A 38 3.42 1.42 11.49
C PRO A 38 2.25 2.29 11.99
N GLY A 39 1.16 2.32 11.22
CA GLY A 39 -0.03 3.13 11.52
C GLY A 39 -1.07 3.17 10.41
N PHE A 40 -0.71 2.86 9.16
CA PHE A 40 -1.65 2.81 8.04
C PHE A 40 -1.56 1.44 7.35
N VAL A 41 -2.44 0.53 7.76
CA VAL A 41 -2.65 -0.76 7.06
C VAL A 41 -3.81 -0.54 6.09
N ASN A 42 -3.51 -0.15 4.84
CA ASN A 42 -4.50 -0.26 3.79
C ASN A 42 -4.62 -1.74 3.41
N THR A 43 -5.72 -2.34 3.86
CA THR A 43 -6.11 -3.69 3.46
C THR A 43 -6.91 -3.58 2.17
N ILE A 44 -6.36 -4.00 1.04
CA ILE A 44 -7.20 -4.43 -0.08
C ILE A 44 -7.88 -5.73 0.39
N ARG A 45 -9.22 -5.67 0.44
CA ARG A 45 -10.20 -6.64 0.98
C ARG A 45 -10.51 -6.58 2.49
N ASN A 46 -11.27 -5.55 2.88
CA ASN A 46 -12.44 -5.72 3.75
C ASN A 46 -13.43 -4.53 3.67
N LEU A 47 -13.85 -4.15 2.45
CA LEU A 47 -14.99 -3.23 2.24
C LEU A 47 -16.17 -3.99 1.62
N ASN A 48 -16.56 -5.10 2.25
CA ASN A 48 -17.92 -5.62 2.13
C ASN A 48 -18.65 -5.38 3.45
N ARG A 49 -18.90 -4.10 3.77
CA ARG A 49 -19.98 -3.68 4.65
C ARG A 49 -20.66 -2.44 4.07
N SER A 50 -21.63 -2.76 3.20
CA SER A 50 -22.87 -2.04 2.90
C SER A 50 -22.79 -0.71 2.12
N PRO A 51 -23.67 -0.52 1.11
CA PRO A 51 -23.85 0.77 0.45
C PRO A 51 -24.40 1.80 1.43
N CYS A 52 -23.88 3.02 1.32
CA CYS A 52 -24.38 4.22 1.98
C CYS A 52 -25.86 4.42 1.62
N ASN A 53 -26.77 4.02 2.51
CA ASN A 53 -28.15 4.50 2.49
C ASN A 53 -28.38 5.31 3.76
N GLY A 54 -28.52 6.62 3.57
CA GLY A 54 -28.81 7.57 4.64
C GLY A 54 -30.13 7.22 5.32
N ARG A 55 -30.05 6.73 6.57
CA ARG A 55 -31.17 6.77 7.51
C ARG A 55 -30.64 7.11 8.91
N LYS A 56 -31.09 8.25 9.42
CA LYS A 56 -30.98 8.64 10.84
C LYS A 56 -31.45 7.49 11.73
N LYS A 57 -30.64 7.06 12.70
CA LYS A 57 -31.12 6.37 13.92
C LYS A 57 -30.30 6.75 15.15
N GLU A 58 -30.97 7.51 15.99
CA GLU A 58 -31.12 7.42 17.46
C GLU A 58 -30.13 6.68 18.36
N LYS A 59 -30.07 7.23 19.58
CA LYS A 59 -29.18 6.96 20.71
C LYS A 59 -29.14 5.51 21.17
N GLY A 60 -27.93 5.12 21.60
CA GLY A 60 -27.70 4.19 22.70
C GLY A 60 -27.33 2.77 22.28
N ARG A 61 -26.07 2.38 22.53
CA ARG A 61 -25.67 1.17 23.28
C ARG A 61 -24.14 1.02 23.25
N ARG A 62 -23.49 1.20 24.40
CA ARG A 62 -22.08 0.82 24.65
C ARG A 62 -21.87 -0.67 24.34
N ARG A 63 -20.99 -1.04 23.41
CA ARG A 63 -20.41 -2.39 23.32
C ARG A 63 -18.94 -2.38 22.85
N ASN A 64 -18.06 -2.63 23.82
CA ASN A 64 -16.74 -3.26 23.84
C ASN A 64 -15.87 -3.30 22.55
N SER A 65 -14.81 -2.49 22.60
CA SER A 65 -13.70 -2.34 21.63
C SER A 65 -12.62 -3.45 21.64
N ARG A 66 -12.91 -4.66 22.15
CA ARG A 66 -11.91 -5.73 22.29
C ARG A 66 -12.03 -6.90 21.30
N HIS A 67 -13.16 -7.06 20.62
CA HIS A 67 -13.35 -8.20 19.70
C HIS A 67 -12.88 -7.95 18.25
N GLU A 68 -12.76 -6.69 17.84
CA GLU A 68 -12.46 -6.34 16.44
C GLU A 68 -10.99 -6.60 16.06
N ARG A 69 -10.07 -6.50 17.05
CA ARG A 69 -8.65 -6.87 16.89
C ARG A 69 -8.45 -8.38 16.66
N GLN A 70 -9.41 -9.21 17.09
CA GLN A 70 -9.31 -10.66 16.98
C GLN A 70 -9.90 -11.20 15.68
N SER A 71 -10.82 -10.47 15.05
CA SER A 71 -11.42 -10.86 13.76
C SER A 71 -10.43 -10.71 12.61
N CYS A 72 -9.61 -9.65 12.59
CA CYS A 72 -8.57 -9.50 11.56
C CYS A 72 -7.60 -10.68 11.55
N ARG A 73 -7.13 -11.17 12.72
CA ARG A 73 -6.13 -12.26 12.79
C ARG A 73 -6.55 -13.59 12.16
N ARG A 74 -7.85 -13.84 11.98
CA ARG A 74 -8.35 -15.12 11.44
C ARG A 74 -8.54 -15.10 9.92
N THR A 75 -8.75 -13.94 9.31
CA THR A 75 -8.99 -13.81 7.86
C THR A 75 -7.72 -13.88 7.03
N TRP A 76 -6.59 -13.38 7.57
CA TRP A 76 -5.31 -13.34 6.84
C TRP A 76 -4.66 -14.71 6.59
N LYS A 77 -5.03 -15.72 7.38
CA LYS A 77 -4.47 -17.08 7.26
C LYS A 77 -5.03 -17.88 6.09
N LEU A 78 -6.07 -17.38 5.41
CA LEU A 78 -6.81 -18.12 4.38
C LEU A 78 -6.42 -17.72 2.94
N LEU A 79 -5.60 -16.69 2.74
CA LEU A 79 -5.11 -16.33 1.40
C LEU A 79 -3.78 -17.04 1.14
N ARG A 80 -3.81 -18.00 0.19
CA ARG A 80 -2.60 -18.54 -0.43
C ARG A 80 -1.74 -17.38 -0.96
N GLY A 81 -0.57 -17.16 -0.35
CA GLY A 81 0.51 -16.32 -0.87
C GLY A 81 0.22 -14.83 -0.94
N VAL A 82 -0.01 -14.17 0.20
CA VAL A 82 -0.02 -12.69 0.27
C VAL A 82 1.38 -12.16 -0.05
N LEU A 83 1.45 -11.21 -0.98
CA LEU A 83 2.69 -10.57 -1.40
C LEU A 83 2.82 -9.23 -0.69
N PHE A 84 3.93 -9.01 -0.01
CA PHE A 84 4.15 -7.83 0.80
C PHE A 84 5.16 -6.91 0.12
N LEU A 85 4.73 -5.69 -0.23
CA LEU A 85 5.58 -4.67 -0.84
C LEU A 85 5.82 -3.53 0.15
N GLN A 86 7.09 -3.31 0.49
CA GLN A 86 7.53 -2.32 1.46
C GLN A 86 8.79 -1.60 0.97
N ASP A 87 8.93 -0.34 1.34
CA ASP A 87 10.12 0.46 1.05
C ASP A 87 11.29 0.12 1.98
N ASN A 88 12.51 0.40 1.54
CA ASN A 88 13.73 0.08 2.28
C ASN A 88 14.05 1.06 3.44
N ALA A 89 13.04 1.69 4.05
CA ALA A 89 13.28 2.54 5.21
C ALA A 89 13.90 1.73 6.36
N SER A 90 14.75 2.38 7.16
CA SER A 90 15.48 1.71 8.26
C SER A 90 14.57 1.01 9.28
N VAL A 91 13.38 1.57 9.51
CA VAL A 91 12.34 0.99 10.38
C VAL A 91 11.76 -0.31 9.83
N HIS A 92 11.80 -0.50 8.51
CA HIS A 92 11.26 -1.66 7.82
C HIS A 92 12.31 -2.77 7.68
N THR A 93 13.58 -2.39 7.52
CA THR A 93 14.71 -3.34 7.49
C THR A 93 15.18 -3.79 8.87
N ALA A 94 14.68 -3.16 9.95
CA ALA A 94 14.98 -3.52 11.32
C ALA A 94 14.65 -5.00 11.62
N ARG A 95 15.49 -5.63 12.46
CA ARG A 95 15.36 -7.05 12.82
C ARG A 95 13.98 -7.40 13.38
N VAL A 96 13.43 -6.53 14.22
CA VAL A 96 12.10 -6.72 14.84
C VAL A 96 11.01 -6.75 13.76
N SER A 97 11.05 -5.81 12.81
CA SER A 97 10.08 -5.69 11.72
C SER A 97 10.16 -6.90 10.78
N ARG A 98 11.36 -7.30 10.38
CA ARG A 98 11.57 -8.50 9.54
C ARG A 98 11.16 -9.79 10.22
N GLN A 99 11.40 -9.91 11.53
CA GLN A 99 10.95 -11.10 12.27
C GLN A 99 9.42 -11.15 12.32
N ALA A 100 8.76 -10.02 12.60
CA ALA A 100 7.31 -9.96 12.58
C ALA A 100 6.72 -10.33 11.21
N LEU A 101 7.37 -9.90 10.10
CA LEU A 101 6.95 -10.27 8.74
C LEU A 101 7.13 -11.77 8.46
N LYS A 102 8.21 -12.38 8.94
CA LYS A 102 8.39 -13.84 8.84
C LYS A 102 7.32 -14.60 9.60
N ASP A 103 6.94 -14.10 10.79
CA ASP A 103 5.93 -14.74 11.64
C ASP A 103 4.51 -14.65 11.02
N THR A 104 4.24 -13.71 10.11
CA THR A 104 2.96 -13.64 9.39
C THR A 104 2.87 -14.63 8.22
N GLY A 105 4.00 -15.17 7.74
CA GLY A 105 4.05 -16.07 6.59
C GLY A 105 3.79 -15.39 5.25
N PHE A 106 4.03 -14.08 5.15
CA PHE A 106 3.91 -13.34 3.89
C PHE A 106 5.17 -13.46 3.05
N SER A 107 5.00 -13.45 1.73
CA SER A 107 6.11 -13.42 0.78
C SER A 107 6.47 -11.96 0.50
N GLU A 108 7.70 -11.56 0.80
CA GLU A 108 8.19 -10.19 0.56
C GLU A 108 8.57 -10.01 -0.91
N ILE A 109 8.14 -8.91 -1.53
CA ILE A 109 8.61 -8.46 -2.84
C ILE A 109 9.81 -7.55 -2.61
N ASP A 110 10.92 -7.83 -3.30
CA ASP A 110 12.12 -6.98 -3.21
C ASP A 110 11.80 -5.56 -3.71
N HIS A 111 12.34 -4.55 -3.05
CA HIS A 111 12.17 -3.15 -3.43
C HIS A 111 13.54 -2.51 -3.64
N PRO A 112 13.77 -1.81 -4.77
CA PRO A 112 15.08 -1.23 -5.02
C PRO A 112 15.33 -0.01 -4.11
N PRO A 113 16.58 0.26 -3.72
CA PRO A 113 16.92 1.45 -2.96
C PRO A 113 16.60 2.74 -3.74
N TYR A 114 16.30 3.83 -3.03
CA TYR A 114 16.05 5.17 -3.59
C TYR A 114 15.04 5.22 -4.75
N SER A 115 13.99 4.38 -4.68
CA SER A 115 13.04 4.18 -5.77
C SER A 115 11.59 4.52 -5.42
N PRO A 116 11.30 5.75 -4.97
CA PRO A 116 9.94 6.17 -4.63
C PRO A 116 8.99 6.17 -5.84
N ASP A 117 9.53 6.22 -7.05
CA ASP A 117 8.77 6.09 -8.30
C ASP A 117 8.26 4.68 -8.57
N LEU A 118 8.79 3.66 -7.88
CA LEU A 118 8.35 2.27 -7.92
C LEU A 118 7.58 1.87 -6.65
N ALA A 119 7.33 2.79 -5.71
CA ALA A 119 6.57 2.52 -4.50
C ALA A 119 5.13 3.08 -4.64
N PRO A 120 4.08 2.22 -4.69
CA PRO A 120 2.69 2.68 -4.82
C PRO A 120 2.25 3.65 -3.72
N SER A 121 2.82 3.50 -2.54
CA SER A 121 2.68 4.44 -1.43
C SER A 121 3.10 5.86 -1.81
N ASP A 122 4.28 6.01 -2.40
CA ASP A 122 4.89 7.31 -2.66
C ASP A 122 4.34 7.99 -3.90
N TYR A 123 4.28 7.27 -5.04
CA TYR A 123 3.83 7.88 -6.29
C TYR A 123 2.32 8.05 -6.37
N PHE A 124 1.52 7.21 -5.69
CA PHE A 124 0.07 7.21 -5.79
C PHE A 124 -0.60 7.69 -4.50
N LEU A 125 -0.48 6.96 -3.38
CA LEU A 125 -1.24 7.27 -2.16
C LEU A 125 -0.88 8.65 -1.61
N PHE A 126 0.40 8.88 -1.33
CA PHE A 126 0.86 10.16 -0.77
C PHE A 126 0.77 11.30 -1.76
N SER A 127 0.99 11.03 -3.05
CA SER A 127 0.86 12.04 -4.10
C SER A 127 -0.56 12.60 -4.15
N ASN A 128 -1.57 11.73 -4.12
CA ASN A 128 -2.97 12.14 -4.16
C ASN A 128 -3.43 12.74 -2.83
N LEU A 129 -3.00 12.17 -1.70
CA LEU A 129 -3.29 12.74 -0.38
C LEU A 129 -2.73 14.17 -0.27
N LYS A 130 -1.49 14.40 -0.70
CA LYS A 130 -0.88 15.75 -0.70
C LYS A 130 -1.67 16.73 -1.56
N LYS A 131 -2.20 16.31 -2.72
CA LYS A 131 -3.03 17.17 -3.57
C LYS A 131 -4.32 17.61 -2.86
N GLU A 132 -4.94 16.70 -2.12
CA GLU A 132 -6.22 16.93 -1.43
C GLU A 132 -6.09 17.76 -0.16
N LEU A 133 -4.96 17.60 0.55
CA LEU A 133 -4.62 18.40 1.71
C LEU A 133 -3.99 19.75 1.33
N ARG A 134 -3.60 19.94 0.07
CA ARG A 134 -2.96 21.18 -0.40
C ARG A 134 -3.88 22.37 -0.14
N GLY A 135 -3.34 23.40 0.52
CA GLY A 135 -4.07 24.63 0.82
C GLY A 135 -5.02 24.54 2.01
N ARG A 136 -5.18 23.36 2.63
CA ARG A 136 -5.92 23.23 3.88
C ARG A 136 -5.02 23.57 5.06
N ARG A 137 -5.55 24.34 6.03
CA ARG A 137 -4.91 24.57 7.33
C ARG A 137 -5.68 23.77 8.37
N PHE A 138 -4.96 22.98 9.14
CA PHE A 138 -5.52 22.23 10.26
C PHE A 138 -5.18 22.95 11.56
N VAL A 139 -6.16 23.04 12.46
CA VAL A 139 -6.01 23.67 13.76
C VAL A 139 -5.38 22.69 14.76
N ASP A 140 -5.69 21.40 14.62
CA ASP A 140 -5.18 20.33 15.48
C ASP A 140 -4.91 19.02 14.71
N ASP A 141 -4.17 18.11 15.36
CA ASP A 141 -3.81 16.81 14.81
C ASP A 141 -5.04 15.90 14.57
N ASN A 142 -6.11 16.06 15.34
CA ASN A 142 -7.32 15.23 15.19
C ASN A 142 -8.07 15.61 13.91
N GLN A 143 -8.13 16.89 13.59
CA GLN A 143 -8.70 17.40 12.36
C GLN A 143 -7.91 16.89 11.15
N MET A 144 -6.58 16.87 11.25
CA MET A 144 -5.73 16.27 10.22
C MET A 144 -6.00 14.77 10.09
N LYS A 145 -6.06 14.02 11.19
CA LYS A 145 -6.36 12.58 11.18
C LYS A 145 -7.71 12.29 10.53
N MET A 146 -8.76 13.02 10.91
CA MET A 146 -10.09 12.86 10.31
C MET A 146 -10.10 13.19 8.82
N ALA A 147 -9.36 14.22 8.37
CA ALA A 147 -9.26 14.55 6.96
C ALA A 147 -8.58 13.43 6.16
N VAL A 148 -7.51 12.84 6.71
CA VAL A 148 -6.81 11.70 6.10
C VAL A 148 -7.71 10.46 6.08
N GLU A 149 -8.36 10.12 7.19
CA GLU A 149 -9.29 8.99 7.28
C GLU A 149 -10.46 9.15 6.32
N SER A 150 -11.09 10.33 6.29
CA SER A 150 -12.18 10.63 5.35
C SER A 150 -11.74 10.55 3.89
N HIS A 151 -10.50 10.95 3.58
CA HIS A 151 -9.98 10.85 2.22
C HIS A 151 -9.97 9.40 1.74
N PHE A 152 -9.46 8.47 2.57
CA PHE A 152 -9.37 7.05 2.20
C PHE A 152 -10.70 6.31 2.32
N HIS A 153 -11.56 6.68 3.27
CA HIS A 153 -12.87 6.06 3.43
C HIS A 153 -13.79 6.28 2.23
N CYS A 154 -13.63 7.42 1.54
CA CYS A 154 -14.39 7.75 0.34
C CYS A 154 -13.80 7.18 -0.97
N LYS A 155 -12.74 6.36 -0.92
CA LYS A 155 -12.15 5.76 -2.13
C LYS A 155 -12.65 4.33 -2.34
N GLU A 156 -13.02 4.04 -3.59
CA GLU A 156 -13.43 2.69 -4.01
C GLU A 156 -12.22 1.78 -4.23
N MET A 157 -12.46 0.47 -4.38
CA MET A 157 -11.38 -0.52 -4.55
C MET A 157 -10.59 -0.27 -5.84
N GLU A 158 -11.27 0.16 -6.89
CA GLU A 158 -10.78 0.50 -8.21
C GLU A 158 -9.71 1.59 -8.14
N TYR A 159 -9.83 2.52 -7.19
CA TYR A 159 -8.81 3.55 -6.94
C TYR A 159 -7.47 2.92 -6.55
N PHE A 160 -7.48 1.99 -5.59
CA PHE A 160 -6.25 1.33 -5.13
C PHE A 160 -5.69 0.37 -6.17
N LEU A 161 -6.57 -0.36 -6.88
CA LEU A 161 -6.17 -1.21 -8.00
C LEU A 161 -5.52 -0.41 -9.12
N GLY A 162 -6.04 0.78 -9.46
CA GLY A 162 -5.42 1.67 -10.44
C GLY A 162 -3.99 2.06 -10.05
N GLY A 163 -3.75 2.32 -8.75
CA GLY A 163 -2.42 2.54 -8.20
C GLY A 163 -1.48 1.35 -8.41
N LEU A 164 -1.94 0.13 -8.13
CA LEU A 164 -1.15 -1.10 -8.32
C LEU A 164 -0.94 -1.45 -9.80
N LYS A 165 -1.93 -1.27 -10.66
CA LYS A 165 -1.77 -1.44 -12.11
C LYS A 165 -0.74 -0.48 -12.69
N ALA A 166 -0.68 0.75 -12.16
CA ALA A 166 0.37 1.69 -12.52
C ALA A 166 1.77 1.23 -12.11
N LEU A 167 1.92 0.33 -11.13
CA LEU A 167 3.22 -0.25 -10.77
C LEU A 167 3.77 -1.09 -11.93
N TYR A 168 2.92 -1.87 -12.58
CA TYR A 168 3.31 -2.71 -13.72
C TYR A 168 3.88 -1.85 -14.86
N THR A 169 3.14 -0.83 -15.29
CA THR A 169 3.58 0.07 -16.37
C THR A 169 4.82 0.89 -15.98
N ARG A 170 4.98 1.19 -14.69
CA ARG A 170 6.20 1.83 -14.16
C ARG A 170 7.40 0.89 -14.22
N CYS A 171 7.24 -0.39 -13.87
CA CYS A 171 8.30 -1.38 -14.00
C CYS A 171 8.74 -1.55 -15.46
N GLU A 172 7.81 -1.57 -16.42
CA GLU A 172 8.14 -1.59 -17.85
C GLU A 172 8.95 -0.36 -18.26
N LYS A 173 8.50 0.84 -17.88
CA LYS A 173 9.23 2.09 -18.13
C LYS A 173 10.61 2.09 -17.50
N CYS A 174 10.76 1.58 -16.27
CA CYS A 174 12.06 1.45 -15.61
C CYS A 174 13.02 0.57 -16.41
N ILE A 175 12.52 -0.46 -17.09
CA ILE A 175 13.32 -1.33 -17.96
C ILE A 175 13.71 -0.60 -19.25
N SER A 176 12.77 0.10 -19.88
CA SER A 176 13.04 0.91 -21.09
C SER A 176 14.04 2.04 -20.84
N LEU A 177 14.08 2.58 -19.62
CA LEU A 177 15.01 3.62 -19.19
C LEU A 177 16.31 3.05 -18.56
N GLU A 178 16.57 1.75 -18.68
CA GLU A 178 17.78 1.09 -18.16
C GLU A 178 18.03 1.35 -16.65
N GLY A 179 16.96 1.45 -15.86
CA GLY A 179 17.03 1.68 -14.43
C GLY A 179 17.08 3.16 -14.01
N ASP A 180 16.97 4.11 -14.95
CA ASP A 180 16.82 5.52 -14.62
C ASP A 180 15.46 5.86 -13.99
N TYR A 181 15.35 7.09 -13.47
CA TYR A 181 14.12 7.57 -12.85
C TYR A 181 12.99 7.75 -13.86
N ILE A 182 11.78 7.40 -13.43
CA ILE A 182 10.58 7.63 -14.23
C ILE A 182 10.08 9.04 -13.95
N GLU A 183 10.11 9.90 -14.97
CA GLU A 183 9.53 11.24 -14.89
C GLU A 183 8.01 11.20 -14.68
N LYS A 184 7.48 12.22 -14.00
CA LYS A 184 6.06 12.31 -13.59
C LYS A 184 5.17 12.94 -14.66
#